data_AF-A0A3Q0DSR1-F1
#
_entry.id   AF-A0A3Q0DSR1-F1
#
_cell.length_a   1.000
_cell.length_b   1.000
_cell.length_c   1.000
_cell.angle_alpha   90.00
_cell.angle_beta   90.00
_cell.angle_gamma   90.00
#
_symmetry.space_group_name_H-M   'P 1'
#
loop_
_entity.id
_entity.type
_entity.pdbx_description
1 polymer ?
#
loop_
_entity_poly.entity_id
_entity_poly.type
_entity_poly.pdbx_seq_one_letter_code
_entity_poly.pdbx_strand_id
1 'polypeptide(L)'
;MARVAAGAGDARSCILYVTEADLVAGNGYRKRLVRIRNSSNLQGIVVVEKTQMSEQYFPALQKFTVLDLGMVLLPVTSQMEASCLIVQLVQEQSKEPSKNPFLKKKRALLPLESCLLRTVQQIPGVGKVKAPLLLQKFPSIQQLSNASIPELAQVVGQAVAQQIHTFFTWSG
;
A
#
# COMPACT_ATOMS: atom_id res chain seq x y z
N MET A 1 23.00 23.41 -8.58
CA MET A 1 21.79 23.02 -7.83
C MET A 1 20.57 23.23 -8.71
N ALA A 2 20.00 22.17 -9.27
CA ALA A 2 18.73 22.26 -9.98
C ALA A 2 17.58 22.11 -8.98
N ARG A 3 16.75 23.14 -8.84
CA ARG A 3 15.51 23.10 -8.06
C ARG A 3 14.36 22.88 -9.05
N VAL A 4 13.63 21.78 -8.88
CA VAL A 4 12.31 21.59 -9.49
C VAL A 4 11.29 21.86 -8.38
N ALA A 5 10.38 22.81 -8.60
CA ALA A 5 9.33 23.16 -7.68
C ALA A 5 8.04 22.44 -8.09
N ALA A 6 7.37 21.76 -7.16
CA ALA A 6 6.00 21.31 -7.33
C ALA A 6 5.06 22.01 -6.32
N GLY A 7 3.81 22.13 -6.75
CA GLY A 7 2.76 22.86 -6.05
C GLY A 7 1.92 21.96 -5.15
N ALA A 8 1.36 22.60 -4.11
CA ALA A 8 0.36 22.12 -3.16
C ALA A 8 0.80 20.98 -2.21
N GLY A 9 1.34 21.37 -1.04
CA GLY A 9 1.66 20.47 0.09
C GLY A 9 3.01 19.74 -0.05
N ASP A 10 3.91 20.30 -0.85
CA ASP A 10 4.96 19.58 -1.57
C ASP A 10 6.18 19.23 -0.69
N ALA A 11 6.22 17.99 -0.18
CA ALA A 11 7.44 17.44 0.40
C ALA A 11 8.51 17.38 -0.70
N ARG A 12 9.52 18.24 -0.61
CA ARG A 12 10.57 18.32 -1.63
C ARG A 12 11.38 17.01 -1.60
N SER A 13 11.64 16.44 -2.77
CA SER A 13 12.49 15.24 -2.85
C SER A 13 13.96 15.62 -3.02
N CYS A 14 14.87 14.93 -2.34
CA CYS A 14 16.31 15.04 -2.57
C CYS A 14 16.97 13.67 -2.69
N ILE A 15 18.07 13.61 -3.42
CA ILE A 15 18.85 12.39 -3.62
C ILE A 15 20.14 12.46 -2.80
N LEU A 16 20.39 11.44 -1.98
CA LEU A 16 21.64 11.26 -1.25
C LEU A 16 22.44 10.14 -1.91
N TYR A 17 23.55 10.50 -2.55
CA TYR A 17 24.45 9.52 -3.14
C TYR A 17 25.48 9.03 -2.12
N VAL A 18 25.60 7.72 -1.94
CA VAL A 18 26.58 7.04 -1.09
C VAL A 18 27.50 6.23 -1.99
N THR A 19 28.77 6.62 -2.04
CA THR A 19 29.77 5.94 -2.87
C THR A 19 30.22 4.63 -2.26
N GLU A 20 30.90 3.80 -3.04
CA GLU A 20 31.59 2.61 -2.55
C GLU A 20 32.56 2.98 -1.40
N ALA A 21 33.33 4.05 -1.59
CA ALA A 21 34.29 4.56 -0.61
C ALA A 21 33.61 4.99 0.69
N ASP A 22 32.45 5.66 0.62
CA ASP A 22 31.68 6.04 1.81
C ASP A 22 31.21 4.82 2.60
N LEU A 23 30.88 3.73 1.90
CA LEU A 23 30.39 2.50 2.53
C LEU A 23 31.52 1.74 3.21
N VAL A 24 32.70 1.69 2.58
CA VAL A 24 33.91 1.05 3.11
C VAL A 24 34.54 1.87 4.25
N ALA A 25 34.50 3.21 4.17
CA ALA A 25 35.04 4.11 5.19
C ALA A 25 34.26 4.07 6.53
N GLY A 26 33.11 3.40 6.58
CA GLY A 26 32.32 3.20 7.78
C GLY A 26 31.08 4.07 7.83
N ASN A 27 30.73 4.61 9.01
CA ASN A 27 29.40 5.17 9.27
C ASN A 27 29.27 6.68 9.05
N GLY A 28 30.20 7.30 8.32
CA GLY A 28 30.23 8.76 8.09
C GLY A 28 28.96 9.30 7.44
N TYR A 29 28.38 8.55 6.50
CA TYR A 29 27.14 8.91 5.81
C TYR A 29 25.93 8.96 6.75
N ARG A 30 25.91 8.20 7.87
CA ARG A 30 24.71 8.05 8.73
C ARG A 30 24.23 9.37 9.31
N LYS A 31 25.16 10.23 9.75
CA LYS A 31 24.81 11.56 10.29
C LYS A 31 24.10 12.43 9.25
N ARG A 32 24.50 12.32 7.98
CA ARG A 32 23.87 13.02 6.85
C ARG A 32 22.46 12.50 6.60
N LEU A 33 22.26 11.18 6.61
CA LEU A 33 20.95 10.55 6.44
C LEU A 33 19.98 10.96 7.56
N VAL A 34 20.40 10.88 8.82
CA VAL A 34 19.59 11.29 9.98
C VAL A 34 19.20 12.76 9.91
N ARG A 35 20.15 13.64 9.51
CA ARG A 35 19.87 15.08 9.36
C ARG A 35 18.78 15.34 8.33
N ILE A 36 18.83 14.66 7.19
CA ILE A 36 17.79 14.81 6.15
C ILE A 36 16.47 14.24 6.63
N ARG A 37 16.47 13.08 7.30
CA ARG A 37 15.26 12.47 7.85
C ARG A 37 14.54 13.37 8.86
N ASN A 38 15.30 14.14 9.64
CA ASN A 38 14.76 15.08 10.64
C ASN A 38 14.27 16.40 10.05
N SER A 39 14.44 16.63 8.74
CA SER A 39 13.92 17.81 8.07
C SER A 39 12.44 17.62 7.76
N SER A 40 11.59 18.57 8.18
CA SER A 40 10.13 18.43 8.09
C SER A 40 9.56 18.43 6.67
N ASN A 41 10.27 19.05 5.72
CA ASN A 41 9.76 19.33 4.37
C ASN A 41 10.57 18.63 3.27
N LEU A 42 11.40 17.63 3.61
CA LEU A 42 12.33 17.00 2.69
C LEU A 42 12.26 15.47 2.77
N GLN A 43 11.93 14.83 1.65
CA GLN A 43 11.96 13.38 1.51
C GLN A 43 13.29 12.98 0.85
N GLY A 44 14.13 12.25 1.59
CA GLY A 44 15.40 11.76 1.07
C GLY A 44 15.28 10.38 0.42
N ILE A 45 15.78 10.26 -0.82
CA ILE A 45 16.01 9.01 -1.52
C ILE A 45 17.52 8.74 -1.49
N VAL A 46 17.92 7.60 -0.94
CA VAL A 46 19.33 7.21 -0.86
C VAL A 46 19.67 6.34 -2.06
N VAL A 47 20.69 6.70 -2.82
CA VAL A 47 21.26 5.89 -3.91
C VAL A 47 22.63 5.42 -3.44
N VAL A 48 22.92 4.13 -3.51
CA VAL A 48 24.18 3.55 -3.02
C VAL A 48 24.86 2.68 -4.06
N GLU A 49 26.16 2.86 -4.21
CA GLU A 49 27.00 1.96 -5.00
C GLU A 49 27.16 0.61 -4.30
N LYS A 50 26.42 -0.41 -4.78
CA LYS A 50 26.53 -1.80 -4.38
C LYS A 50 27.39 -2.54 -5.42
N THR A 51 28.67 -2.63 -5.15
CA THR A 51 29.68 -3.35 -5.93
C THR A 51 30.13 -4.61 -5.18
N GLN A 52 31.03 -5.39 -5.76
CA GLN A 52 31.64 -6.55 -5.07
C GLN A 52 32.36 -6.13 -3.76
N MET A 53 32.97 -4.94 -3.73
CA MET A 53 33.72 -4.46 -2.55
C MET A 53 32.78 -3.96 -1.44
N SER A 54 31.67 -3.32 -1.81
CA SER A 54 30.72 -2.72 -0.86
C SER A 54 29.58 -3.67 -0.45
N GLU A 55 29.40 -4.80 -1.14
CA GLU A 55 28.29 -5.75 -0.90
C GLU A 55 28.17 -6.22 0.55
N GLN A 56 29.30 -6.51 1.21
CA GLN A 56 29.31 -6.94 2.61
C GLN A 56 28.73 -5.91 3.61
N TYR A 57 28.79 -4.61 3.27
CA TYR A 57 28.31 -3.53 4.13
C TYR A 57 26.85 -3.14 3.82
N PHE A 58 26.33 -3.56 2.67
CA PHE A 58 24.99 -3.21 2.20
C PHE A 58 23.85 -3.66 3.14
N PRO A 59 23.83 -4.87 3.72
CA PRO A 59 22.75 -5.28 4.62
C PRO A 59 22.59 -4.37 5.85
N ALA A 60 23.72 -3.94 6.42
CA ALA A 60 23.72 -3.02 7.57
C ALA A 60 23.19 -1.63 7.18
N LEU A 61 23.58 -1.13 6.01
CA LEU A 61 23.04 0.13 5.46
C LEU A 61 21.54 0.01 5.17
N GLN A 62 21.08 -1.10 4.58
CA GLN A 62 19.68 -1.32 4.24
C GLN A 62 18.82 -1.35 5.49
N LYS A 63 19.23 -2.09 6.53
CA LYS A 63 18.53 -2.10 7.82
C LYS A 63 18.41 -0.68 8.37
N PHE A 64 19.53 0.04 8.43
CA PHE A 64 19.55 1.41 8.95
C PHE A 64 18.67 2.37 8.13
N THR A 65 18.77 2.35 6.81
CA THR A 65 18.10 3.33 5.94
C THR A 65 16.61 3.03 5.80
N VAL A 66 16.26 1.77 5.53
CA VAL A 66 14.89 1.38 5.21
C VAL A 66 14.10 1.07 6.47
N LEU A 67 14.65 0.29 7.40
CA LEU A 67 13.91 -0.15 8.58
C LEU A 67 13.99 0.88 9.71
N ASP A 68 15.19 1.39 10.03
CA ASP A 68 15.35 2.30 11.16
C ASP A 68 14.93 3.75 10.82
N LEU A 69 15.25 4.25 9.62
CA LEU A 69 14.91 5.62 9.21
C LEU A 69 13.61 5.74 8.38
N GLY A 70 13.13 4.65 7.77
CA GLY A 70 11.96 4.68 6.89
C GLY A 70 12.20 5.44 5.57
N MET A 71 13.45 5.49 5.11
CA MET A 71 13.82 6.17 3.85
C MET A 71 13.91 5.17 2.69
N VAL A 72 13.79 5.69 1.46
CA VAL A 72 13.96 4.88 0.24
C VAL A 72 15.45 4.64 0.00
N LEU A 73 15.83 3.40 -0.32
CA LEU A 73 17.19 3.00 -0.68
C LEU A 73 17.19 2.31 -2.05
N LEU A 74 18.02 2.78 -2.97
CA LEU A 74 18.17 2.25 -4.32
C LEU A 74 19.63 1.84 -4.55
N PRO A 75 19.94 0.53 -4.64
CA PRO A 75 21.28 0.08 -4.99
C PRO A 75 21.55 0.28 -6.49
N VAL A 76 22.79 0.66 -6.82
CA VAL A 76 23.31 0.78 -8.18
C VAL A 76 24.70 0.16 -8.24
N THR A 77 25.06 -0.42 -9.37
CA THR A 77 26.39 -1.05 -9.59
C THR A 77 27.43 -0.06 -10.08
N SER A 78 27.00 1.09 -10.63
CA SER A 78 27.88 2.11 -11.19
C SER A 78 27.19 3.48 -11.25
N GLN A 79 27.99 4.53 -11.44
CA GLN A 79 27.50 5.88 -11.68
C GLN A 79 26.66 5.99 -12.96
N MET A 80 26.95 5.15 -13.96
CA MET A 80 26.16 5.12 -15.20
C MET A 80 24.73 4.67 -14.90
N GLU A 81 24.57 3.57 -14.16
CA GLU A 81 23.26 3.10 -13.70
C GLU A 81 22.56 4.13 -12.82
N ALA A 82 23.31 4.77 -11.91
CA ALA A 82 22.80 5.86 -11.08
C ALA A 82 22.21 7.00 -11.92
N SER A 83 22.89 7.42 -12.98
CA SER A 83 22.41 8.51 -13.84
C SER A 83 21.11 8.14 -14.56
N CYS A 84 21.00 6.92 -15.11
CA CYS A 84 19.78 6.42 -15.75
C CYS A 84 18.62 6.37 -14.76
N LEU A 85 18.89 5.88 -13.55
CA LEU A 85 17.92 5.81 -12.46
C LEU A 85 17.45 7.21 -12.04
N ILE A 86 18.35 8.18 -11.90
CA ILE A 86 18.02 9.57 -11.57
C ILE A 86 17.14 10.19 -12.65
N VAL A 87 17.46 9.97 -13.93
CA VAL A 87 16.62 10.43 -15.05
C VAL A 87 15.21 9.84 -14.93
N GLN A 88 15.09 8.55 -14.65
CA GLN A 88 13.80 7.89 -14.47
C GLN A 88 13.02 8.47 -13.27
N LEU A 89 13.69 8.75 -12.15
CA LEU A 89 13.07 9.36 -10.97
C LEU A 89 12.53 10.76 -11.28
N VAL A 90 13.27 11.58 -12.00
CA VAL A 90 12.82 12.92 -12.41
C VAL A 90 11.63 12.82 -13.36
N GLN A 91 11.68 11.90 -14.33
CA GLN A 91 10.56 11.67 -15.24
C GLN A 91 9.30 11.23 -14.49
N GLU A 92 9.43 10.36 -13.48
CA GLU A 92 8.28 9.89 -12.70
C GLU A 92 7.71 10.97 -11.78
N GLN A 93 8.56 11.78 -11.14
CA GLN A 93 8.14 12.93 -10.33
C GLN A 93 7.48 14.03 -11.16
N SER A 94 7.84 14.16 -12.44
CA SER A 94 7.26 15.17 -13.34
C SER A 94 5.91 14.74 -13.93
N LYS A 95 5.54 13.46 -13.81
CA LYS A 95 4.25 12.96 -14.28
C LYS A 95 3.16 13.25 -13.25
N GLU A 96 1.95 13.42 -13.73
CA GLU A 96 0.78 13.46 -12.84
C GLU A 96 0.69 12.16 -12.02
N PRO A 97 0.41 12.22 -10.70
CA PRO A 97 0.26 11.03 -9.86
C PRO A 97 -0.80 10.03 -10.37
N SER A 98 -1.79 10.52 -11.13
CA SER A 98 -2.84 9.73 -11.78
C SER A 98 -2.31 8.72 -12.82
N LYS A 99 -1.12 8.98 -13.39
CA LYS A 99 -0.49 8.09 -14.38
C LYS A 99 0.12 6.86 -13.72
N ASN A 100 0.54 6.96 -12.46
CA ASN A 100 1.03 5.83 -11.70
C ASN A 100 -0.13 4.86 -11.40
N PRO A 101 -0.11 3.62 -11.95
CA PRO A 101 -1.23 2.68 -11.81
C PRO A 101 -1.49 2.25 -10.36
N PHE A 102 -0.51 2.39 -9.47
CA PHE A 102 -0.64 2.09 -8.05
C PHE A 102 -1.28 3.25 -7.25
N LEU A 103 -1.20 4.48 -7.77
CA LEU A 103 -1.81 5.67 -7.18
C LEU A 103 -3.15 6.05 -7.81
N LYS A 104 -3.52 5.39 -8.92
CA LYS A 104 -4.86 5.51 -9.50
C LYS A 104 -5.87 5.18 -8.39
N LYS A 105 -6.62 6.19 -7.94
CA LYS A 105 -7.81 5.97 -7.11
C LYS A 105 -8.69 5.01 -7.90
N LYS A 106 -8.79 3.76 -7.43
CA LYS A 106 -9.75 2.79 -7.93
C LYS A 106 -11.13 3.36 -7.64
N ARG A 107 -11.64 4.24 -8.51
CA ARG A 107 -13.09 4.40 -8.66
C ARG A 107 -13.60 2.99 -8.85
N ALA A 108 -14.49 2.55 -7.97
CA ALA A 108 -14.97 1.18 -7.90
C ALA A 108 -15.46 0.73 -9.29
N LEU A 109 -14.57 0.09 -10.05
CA LEU A 109 -14.86 -0.50 -11.37
C LEU A 109 -15.62 -1.82 -11.22
N LEU A 110 -15.73 -2.32 -9.99
CA LEU A 110 -16.64 -3.41 -9.67
C LEU A 110 -17.95 -2.78 -9.21
N PRO A 111 -19.09 -3.13 -9.85
CA PRO A 111 -20.40 -2.76 -9.34
C PRO A 111 -20.48 -3.21 -7.88
N LEU A 112 -20.64 -2.27 -6.96
CA LEU A 112 -20.69 -2.54 -5.52
C LEU A 112 -21.74 -3.63 -5.21
N GLU A 113 -22.83 -3.63 -5.96
CA GLU A 113 -23.90 -4.64 -5.91
C GLU A 113 -23.42 -6.07 -6.19
N SER A 114 -22.55 -6.26 -7.19
CA SER A 114 -21.98 -7.59 -7.51
C SER A 114 -21.08 -8.11 -6.38
N CYS A 115 -20.33 -7.21 -5.74
CA CYS A 115 -19.53 -7.55 -4.56
C CYS A 115 -20.42 -7.90 -3.37
N LEU A 116 -21.46 -7.10 -3.10
CA LEU A 116 -22.44 -7.36 -2.03
C LEU A 116 -23.13 -8.72 -2.23
N LEU A 117 -23.58 -9.03 -3.45
CA LEU A 117 -24.19 -10.32 -3.79
C LEU A 117 -23.22 -11.48 -3.55
N ARG A 118 -21.95 -11.35 -3.98
CA ARG A 118 -20.93 -12.38 -3.74
C ARG A 118 -20.69 -12.59 -2.25
N THR A 119 -20.64 -11.52 -1.46
CA THR A 119 -20.46 -11.59 0.00
C THR A 119 -21.61 -12.32 0.66
N VAL A 120 -22.86 -12.01 0.30
CA VAL A 120 -24.04 -12.71 0.83
C VAL A 120 -24.08 -14.18 0.41
N GLN A 121 -23.57 -14.52 -0.77
CA GLN A 121 -23.42 -15.91 -1.23
C GLN A 121 -22.36 -16.72 -0.47
N GLN A 122 -21.50 -16.09 0.34
CA GLN A 122 -20.57 -16.83 1.21
C GLN A 122 -21.25 -17.36 2.48
N ILE A 123 -22.47 -16.92 2.77
CA ILE A 123 -23.22 -17.39 3.94
C ILE A 123 -23.70 -18.82 3.68
N PRO A 124 -23.46 -19.77 4.61
CA PRO A 124 -23.92 -21.14 4.46
C PRO A 124 -25.42 -21.23 4.16
N GLY A 125 -25.80 -21.99 3.13
CA GLY A 125 -27.20 -22.15 2.73
C GLY A 125 -27.78 -21.01 1.87
N VAL A 126 -27.01 -19.95 1.62
CA VAL A 126 -27.41 -18.81 0.77
C VAL A 126 -26.75 -18.89 -0.61
N GLY A 127 -27.52 -19.35 -1.60
CA GLY A 127 -27.07 -19.44 -2.99
C GLY A 127 -27.43 -18.21 -3.84
N LYS A 128 -27.20 -18.31 -5.16
CA LYS A 128 -27.45 -17.25 -6.15
C LYS A 128 -28.91 -16.75 -6.20
N VAL A 129 -29.87 -17.58 -5.80
CA VAL A 129 -31.30 -17.23 -5.76
C VAL A 129 -31.69 -16.55 -4.45
N LYS A 130 -31.15 -17.02 -3.33
CA LYS A 130 -31.49 -16.51 -2.00
C LYS A 130 -30.79 -15.20 -1.67
N ALA A 131 -29.56 -15.01 -2.15
CA ALA A 131 -28.79 -13.79 -1.95
C ALA A 131 -29.50 -12.50 -2.42
N PRO A 132 -30.03 -12.41 -3.65
CA PRO A 132 -30.76 -11.21 -4.09
C PRO A 132 -32.07 -11.01 -3.33
N LEU A 133 -32.78 -12.07 -2.97
CA LEU A 133 -34.03 -11.96 -2.19
C LEU A 133 -33.77 -11.43 -0.77
N LEU A 134 -32.70 -11.88 -0.14
CA LEU A 134 -32.26 -11.36 1.16
C LEU A 134 -31.85 -9.88 1.05
N LEU A 135 -31.13 -9.50 0.01
CA LEU A 135 -30.73 -8.10 -0.20
C LEU A 135 -31.89 -7.19 -0.61
N GLN A 136 -32.96 -7.71 -1.24
CA GLN A 136 -34.19 -6.93 -1.47
C GLN A 136 -34.91 -6.57 -0.17
N LYS A 137 -34.91 -7.49 0.81
CA LYS A 137 -35.55 -7.27 2.11
C LYS A 137 -34.65 -6.54 3.09
N PHE A 138 -33.35 -6.80 3.05
CA PHE A 138 -32.32 -6.22 3.89
C PHE A 138 -31.25 -5.57 3.00
N PRO A 139 -31.42 -4.29 2.62
CA PRO A 139 -30.57 -3.60 1.64
C PRO A 139 -29.11 -3.39 2.07
N SER A 140 -28.73 -3.80 3.28
CA SER A 140 -27.35 -3.74 3.77
C SER A 140 -26.96 -5.00 4.54
N ILE A 141 -25.66 -5.32 4.53
CA ILE A 141 -25.11 -6.43 5.32
C ILE A 141 -25.36 -6.22 6.82
N GLN A 142 -25.33 -4.97 7.29
CA GLN A 142 -25.63 -4.63 8.68
C GLN A 142 -27.08 -4.95 9.07
N GLN A 143 -28.04 -4.65 8.19
CA GLN A 143 -29.43 -5.02 8.44
C GLN A 143 -29.64 -6.53 8.36
N LEU A 144 -28.94 -7.22 7.45
CA LEU A 144 -28.98 -8.66 7.34
C LEU A 144 -28.40 -9.35 8.60
N SER A 145 -27.33 -8.82 9.18
CA SER A 145 -26.71 -9.38 10.39
C SER A 145 -27.55 -9.19 11.65
N ASN A 146 -28.33 -8.10 11.71
CA ASN A 146 -29.20 -7.79 12.85
C ASN A 146 -30.64 -8.31 12.68
N ALA A 147 -30.95 -8.96 11.55
CA ALA A 147 -32.28 -9.49 11.27
C ALA A 147 -32.60 -10.65 12.21
N SER A 148 -33.83 -10.66 12.73
CA SER A 148 -34.29 -11.75 13.59
C SER A 148 -34.58 -13.02 12.78
N ILE A 149 -34.49 -14.19 13.44
CA ILE A 149 -34.83 -15.49 12.83
C ILE A 149 -36.19 -15.49 12.11
N PRO A 150 -37.31 -15.00 12.69
CA PRO A 150 -38.59 -15.00 11.99
C PRO A 150 -38.60 -14.10 10.74
N GLU A 151 -37.87 -12.98 10.74
CA GLU A 151 -37.80 -12.10 9.57
C GLU A 151 -36.99 -12.72 8.43
N LEU A 152 -35.93 -13.45 8.76
CA LEU A 152 -35.13 -14.23 7.80
C LEU A 152 -35.93 -15.42 7.25
N ALA A 153 -36.71 -16.09 8.09
CA ALA A 153 -37.50 -17.27 7.73
C ALA A 153 -38.55 -16.99 6.64
N GLN A 154 -39.09 -15.76 6.61
CA GLN A 154 -40.01 -15.32 5.55
C GLN A 154 -39.39 -15.34 4.15
N VAL A 155 -38.06 -15.32 4.03
CA VAL A 155 -37.35 -15.29 2.74
C VAL A 155 -36.69 -16.62 2.40
N VAL A 156 -36.08 -17.31 3.38
CA VAL A 156 -35.24 -18.50 3.13
C VAL A 156 -35.73 -19.79 3.80
N GLY A 157 -36.80 -19.71 4.61
CA GLY A 157 -37.31 -20.81 5.42
C GLY A 157 -36.56 -20.99 6.74
N GLN A 158 -37.17 -21.72 7.68
CA GLN A 158 -36.74 -21.73 9.09
C GLN A 158 -35.35 -22.32 9.32
N ALA A 159 -35.03 -23.43 8.64
CA ALA A 159 -33.72 -24.09 8.78
C ALA A 159 -32.56 -23.18 8.32
N VAL A 160 -32.76 -22.46 7.21
CA VAL A 160 -31.73 -21.58 6.65
C VAL A 160 -31.66 -20.27 7.43
N ALA A 161 -32.80 -19.75 7.91
CA ALA A 161 -32.82 -18.58 8.78
C ALA A 161 -32.03 -18.79 10.08
N GLN A 162 -32.16 -19.97 10.71
CA GLN A 162 -31.36 -20.35 11.86
C GLN A 162 -29.87 -20.43 11.51
N GLN A 163 -29.50 -21.04 10.38
CA GLN A 163 -28.10 -21.10 9.93
C GLN A 163 -27.49 -19.71 9.71
N ILE A 164 -28.22 -18.79 9.08
CA ILE A 164 -27.77 -17.41 8.85
C ILE A 164 -27.60 -16.68 10.19
N HIS A 165 -28.60 -16.77 11.08
CA HIS A 165 -28.53 -16.10 12.38
C HIS A 165 -27.39 -16.64 13.25
N THR A 166 -27.22 -17.98 13.29
CA THR A 166 -26.09 -18.61 13.98
C THR A 166 -24.75 -18.19 13.35
N PHE A 167 -24.66 -18.08 12.02
CA PHE A 167 -23.45 -17.58 11.36
C PHE A 167 -23.04 -16.18 11.82
N PHE A 168 -23.99 -15.27 12.06
CA PHE A 168 -23.70 -13.91 12.53
C PHE A 168 -23.51 -13.78 14.05
N THR A 169 -24.16 -14.63 14.84
CA THR A 169 -24.13 -14.57 16.32
C THR A 169 -23.13 -15.51 16.95
N TRP A 170 -22.57 -16.46 16.20
CA TRP A 170 -21.54 -17.35 16.70
C TRP A 170 -20.23 -16.58 16.90
N SER A 171 -19.95 -16.25 18.15
CA SER A 171 -18.64 -15.85 18.65
C SER A 171 -17.86 -17.11 19.05
N GLY A 172 -16.90 -17.52 18.22
CA GLY A 172 -15.85 -18.48 18.60
C GLY A 172 -14.60 -17.74 19.05
#